data_AF-A0A7C7ZKK5-F1
#
_entry.id   AF-A0A7C7ZKK5-F1
#
_cell.length_a   1.000
_cell.length_b   1.000
_cell.length_c   1.000
_cell.angle_alpha   90.00
_cell.angle_beta   90.00
_cell.angle_gamma   90.00
#
_symmetry.space_group_name_H-M   'P 1'
#
loop_
_entity.id
_entity.type
_entity.pdbx_description
1 polymer ?
#
loop_
_entity_poly.entity_id
_entity_poly.type
_entity_poly.pdbx_seq_one_letter_code
_entity_poly.pdbx_strand_id
1 'polypeptide(L)'
;ASKYVSLTEQYFAKKGQQVEIIKLYGSMELAPIVGLADCIVDLVDTGNTLKANGMEPLDLIMNISSRLVINKASMKMKHQQIKALIKQLEAAVESRR
;
A
#
# COMPACT_ATOMS: atom_id res chain seq x y z
N ALA A 1 11.10 -4.52 8.84
CA ALA A 1 10.17 -3.55 9.47
C ALA A 1 9.06 -3.16 8.50
N SER A 2 7.84 -2.87 8.98
CA SER A 2 6.69 -2.54 8.10
C SER A 2 5.62 -1.67 8.78
N LYS A 3 4.92 -0.83 8.01
CA LYS A 3 3.62 -0.25 8.41
C LYS A 3 2.47 -1.24 8.20
N TYR A 4 2.66 -2.23 7.32
CA TYR A 4 1.66 -3.18 6.84
C TYR A 4 1.87 -4.56 7.47
N VAL A 5 1.75 -4.64 8.80
CA VAL A 5 2.09 -5.85 9.59
C VAL A 5 1.38 -7.10 9.05
N SER A 6 0.05 -7.12 9.01
CA SER A 6 -0.70 -8.31 8.60
C SER A 6 -0.42 -8.73 7.14
N LEU A 7 -0.18 -7.77 6.25
CA LEU A 7 0.19 -8.08 4.86
C LEU A 7 1.61 -8.68 4.78
N THR A 8 2.53 -8.15 5.58
CA THR A 8 3.91 -8.64 5.69
C THR A 8 3.94 -10.07 6.26
N GLU A 9 3.20 -10.32 7.34
CA GLU A 9 3.02 -11.65 7.94
C GLU A 9 2.52 -12.66 6.90
N GLN A 10 1.44 -12.34 6.19
CA GLN A 10 0.86 -13.23 5.19
C GLN A 10 1.82 -13.50 4.02
N TYR A 11 2.58 -12.50 3.60
CA TYR A 11 3.54 -12.65 2.51
C TYR A 11 4.68 -13.60 2.88
N PHE A 12 5.30 -13.43 4.06
CA PHE A 12 6.38 -14.31 4.51
C PHE A 12 5.89 -15.70 4.91
N ALA A 13 4.69 -15.81 5.49
CA ALA A 13 4.05 -17.09 5.79
C ALA A 13 3.83 -17.93 4.52
N LYS A 14 3.38 -17.31 3.41
CA LYS A 14 3.25 -17.99 2.11
C LYS A 14 4.58 -18.49 1.54
N LYS A 15 5.70 -17.88 1.94
CA LYS A 15 7.05 -18.31 1.57
C LYS A 15 7.64 -19.35 2.53
N GLY A 16 6.93 -19.72 3.61
CA GLY A 16 7.47 -20.61 4.65
C GLY A 16 8.63 -19.99 5.43
N GLN A 17 8.73 -18.66 5.45
CA GLN A 17 9.81 -17.93 6.11
C GLN A 17 9.34 -17.41 7.47
N GLN A 18 10.05 -17.78 8.53
CA GLN A 18 9.84 -17.21 9.86
C GLN A 18 10.51 -15.85 9.93
N VAL A 19 9.74 -14.80 10.25
CA VAL A 19 10.23 -13.42 10.35
C VAL A 19 9.74 -12.76 11.64
N GLU A 20 10.55 -11.88 12.20
CA GLU A 20 10.14 -10.94 13.23
C GLU A 20 9.72 -9.62 12.58
N ILE A 21 8.50 -9.15 12.87
CA ILE A 21 7.97 -7.94 12.24
C ILE A 21 7.97 -6.81 13.24
N ILE A 22 8.89 -5.87 13.02
CA ILE A 22 8.95 -4.60 13.73
C ILE A 22 7.95 -3.65 13.06
N LYS A 23 6.86 -3.35 13.78
CA LYS A 23 5.86 -2.37 13.35
C LYS A 23 6.42 -0.95 13.48
N LEU A 24 6.39 -0.20 12.39
CA LEU A 24 6.76 1.21 12.37
C LEU A 24 5.59 2.06 11.87
N TYR A 25 5.62 3.36 12.18
CA TYR A 25 4.59 4.32 11.81
C TYR A 25 5.06 5.32 10.72
N GLY A 26 6.37 5.41 10.49
CA GLY A 26 7.01 6.35 9.57
C GLY A 26 8.50 6.04 9.40
N SER A 27 9.16 6.74 8.48
CA SER A 27 10.60 6.68 8.23
C SER A 27 11.14 5.25 8.13
N MET A 28 10.54 4.45 7.25
CA MET A 28 10.86 3.03 7.11
C MET A 28 12.33 2.82 6.74
N GLU A 29 12.86 3.73 5.92
CA GLU A 29 14.21 3.75 5.39
C GLU A 29 15.28 3.83 6.49
N LEU A 30 14.95 4.35 7.67
CA LEU A 30 15.87 4.38 8.81
C LEU A 30 16.08 3.00 9.41
N ALA A 31 15.12 2.07 9.30
CA ALA A 31 15.21 0.79 9.99
C ALA A 31 16.42 -0.05 9.55
N PRO A 32 16.73 -0.18 8.24
CA PRO A 32 17.99 -0.80 7.81
C PRO A 32 19.22 0.03 8.17
N ILE A 33 19.16 1.36 8.03
CA ILE A 33 20.31 2.26 8.25
C ILE A 33 20.83 2.17 9.69
N VAL A 34 19.95 2.04 10.67
CA VAL A 34 20.33 1.95 12.10
C VAL A 34 20.46 0.50 12.60
N GLY A 35 20.35 -0.49 11.72
CA GLY A 35 20.43 -1.91 12.08
C GLY A 35 19.22 -2.44 12.86
N LEU A 36 18.06 -1.77 12.78
CA LEU A 36 16.83 -2.22 13.44
C LEU A 36 16.18 -3.39 12.69
N ALA A 37 16.28 -3.44 11.36
CA ALA A 37 15.74 -4.54 10.56
C ALA A 37 16.55 -4.77 9.29
N ASP A 38 16.63 -6.04 8.85
CA ASP A 38 17.39 -6.40 7.63
C ASP A 38 16.73 -5.90 6.35
N CYS A 39 15.40 -5.78 6.34
CA CYS A 39 14.64 -5.28 5.19
C CYS A 39 13.38 -4.52 5.62
N ILE A 40 12.79 -3.80 4.67
CA ILE A 40 11.51 -3.13 4.84
C ILE A 40 10.46 -3.67 3.87
N VAL A 41 9.21 -3.64 4.30
CA VAL A 41 8.04 -3.78 3.42
C VAL A 41 7.29 -2.46 3.45
N ASP A 42 7.30 -1.77 2.32
CA ASP A 42 6.65 -0.47 2.18
C ASP A 42 6.07 -0.29 0.78
N LEU A 43 5.18 0.71 0.63
CA LEU A 43 4.67 1.14 -0.66
C LEU A 43 5.73 2.00 -1.36
N VAL A 44 6.04 1.65 -2.61
CA VAL A 44 6.95 2.42 -3.46
C VAL A 44 6.29 2.73 -4.80
N ASP A 45 6.65 3.88 -5.38
CA ASP A 45 6.22 4.29 -6.72
C ASP A 45 7.27 3.87 -7.76
N THR A 46 8.12 4.80 -8.21
CA THR A 46 9.18 4.52 -9.21
C THR A 46 10.46 3.89 -8.63
N GLY A 47 10.52 3.68 -7.30
CA GLY A 47 11.71 3.18 -6.61
C GLY A 47 12.82 4.22 -6.40
N ASN A 48 12.66 5.46 -6.86
CA ASN A 48 13.66 6.53 -6.68
C ASN A 48 13.96 6.80 -5.19
N THR A 49 12.93 6.77 -4.33
CA THR A 49 13.10 6.94 -2.88
C THR A 49 13.95 5.84 -2.26
N LEU A 50 13.83 4.59 -2.73
CA LEU A 50 14.68 3.50 -2.24
C LEU A 50 16.14 3.75 -2.59
N LYS A 51 16.41 4.07 -3.86
CA LYS A 51 17.77 4.35 -4.36
C LYS A 51 18.44 5.50 -3.62
N ALA A 52 17.69 6.57 -3.33
CA ALA A 52 18.21 7.71 -2.56
C ALA A 52 18.67 7.34 -1.15
N ASN A 53 18.14 6.24 -0.58
CA ASN A 53 18.51 5.72 0.73
C ASN A 53 19.44 4.50 0.63
N GLY A 54 20.06 4.25 -0.53
CA GLY A 54 20.98 3.12 -0.73
C GLY A 54 20.29 1.75 -0.73
N MET A 55 18.98 1.70 -0.99
CA MET A 55 18.20 0.48 -1.03
C MET A 55 17.83 0.08 -2.46
N GLU A 56 17.61 -1.22 -2.64
CA GLU A 56 17.11 -1.79 -3.89
C GLU A 56 15.82 -2.59 -3.68
N PRO A 57 14.91 -2.62 -4.67
CA PRO A 57 13.72 -3.45 -4.59
C PRO A 57 14.08 -4.93 -4.70
N LEU A 58 13.61 -5.74 -3.73
CA LEU A 58 13.87 -7.19 -3.70
C LEU A 58 12.75 -8.01 -4.35
N ASP A 59 11.50 -7.74 -3.98
CA ASP A 59 10.34 -8.47 -4.51
C ASP A 59 9.10 -7.57 -4.55
N LEU A 60 8.26 -7.77 -5.56
CA LEU A 60 6.98 -7.09 -5.68
C LEU A 60 5.90 -7.92 -5.00
N ILE A 61 5.37 -7.42 -3.87
CA ILE A 61 4.32 -8.14 -3.13
C ILE A 61 2.98 -8.05 -3.85
N MET A 62 2.56 -6.83 -4.22
CA MET A 62 1.32 -6.61 -4.95
C MET A 62 1.27 -5.23 -5.61
N ASN A 63 0.53 -5.14 -6.71
CA ASN A 63 0.12 -3.86 -7.28
C ASN A 63 -1.06 -3.30 -6.48
N ILE A 64 -1.06 -1.97 -6.28
CA ILE A 64 -2.15 -1.28 -5.61
C ILE A 64 -2.84 -0.30 -6.55
N SER A 65 -4.06 0.10 -6.18
CA SER A 65 -4.81 1.15 -6.89
C SER A 65 -5.74 1.83 -5.90
N SER A 66 -6.01 3.12 -6.12
CA SER A 66 -7.06 3.82 -5.39
C SER A 66 -8.42 3.26 -5.79
N ARG A 67 -9.31 3.10 -4.81
CA ARG A 67 -10.68 2.59 -4.99
C ARG A 67 -11.68 3.50 -4.31
N LEU A 68 -12.82 3.75 -4.96
CA LEU A 68 -13.96 4.40 -4.33
C LEU A 68 -14.70 3.37 -3.48
N VAL A 69 -14.74 3.58 -2.17
CA VAL A 69 -15.46 2.72 -1.22
C VAL A 69 -16.69 3.47 -0.71
N ILE A 70 -17.86 2.86 -0.84
CA ILE A 70 -19.14 3.47 -0.48
C ILE A 70 -19.82 2.65 0.61
N ASN A 71 -20.29 3.32 1.65
CA ASN A 71 -21.12 2.70 2.67
C ASN A 71 -22.46 2.24 2.08
N LYS A 72 -22.86 0.98 2.36
CA LYS A 72 -24.09 0.38 1.81
C LYS A 72 -25.37 1.13 2.17
N ALA A 73 -25.47 1.66 3.40
CA ALA A 73 -26.64 2.43 3.81
C ALA A 73 -26.69 3.78 3.09
N SER A 74 -25.55 4.47 2.98
CA SER A 74 -25.45 5.70 2.19
C SER A 74 -25.82 5.48 0.73
N MET A 75 -25.39 4.38 0.11
CA MET A 75 -25.75 4.02 -1.27
C MET A 75 -27.25 3.87 -1.48
N LYS A 76 -28.00 3.41 -0.47
CA LYS A 76 -29.46 3.32 -0.51
C LYS A 76 -30.12 4.67 -0.28
N MET A 77 -29.72 5.39 0.77
CA MET A 77 -30.38 6.64 1.19
C MET A 77 -30.06 7.84 0.29
N LYS A 78 -28.86 7.88 -0.30
CA LYS A 78 -28.34 8.97 -1.13
C LYS A 78 -28.03 8.50 -2.55
N HIS A 79 -28.83 7.56 -3.05
CA HIS A 79 -28.56 6.83 -4.28
C HIS A 79 -28.28 7.76 -5.47
N GLN A 80 -29.13 8.77 -5.67
CA GLN A 80 -29.01 9.67 -6.81
C GLN A 80 -27.73 10.51 -6.76
N GLN A 81 -27.38 11.10 -5.61
CA GLN A 81 -26.16 11.87 -5.48
C GLN A 81 -24.91 11.00 -5.64
N ILE A 82 -24.90 9.81 -5.04
CA ILE A 82 -23.77 8.89 -5.13
C ILE A 82 -23.59 8.38 -6.56
N LYS A 83 -24.67 8.05 -7.27
CA LYS A 83 -24.61 7.62 -8.67
C LYS A 83 -24.07 8.73 -9.58
N ALA A 84 -24.46 9.98 -9.33
CA ALA A 84 -23.90 11.12 -10.05
C ALA A 84 -22.39 11.27 -9.81
N LEU A 85 -21.94 11.14 -8.56
CA LEU A 85 -20.52 11.18 -8.21
C LEU A 85 -19.73 10.04 -8.85
N ILE A 86 -20.27 8.81 -8.84
CA ILE A 86 -19.65 7.65 -9.51
C ILE A 86 -19.42 7.97 -10.99
N LYS A 87 -20.45 8.45 -11.69
CA LYS A 87 -20.35 8.78 -13.13
C LYS A 87 -19.28 9.84 -13.42
N GLN A 88 -19.16 10.86 -12.55
CA GLN A 88 -18.13 11.89 -12.69
C GLN A 88 -16.73 11.33 -12.49
N LEU A 89 -16.54 10.47 -11.48
CA LEU A 89 -15.25 9.84 -11.22
C LEU A 89 -14.87 8.84 -12.32
N GLU A 90 -15.82 8.06 -12.83
CA GLU A 90 -15.61 7.15 -13.96
C GLU A 90 -15.11 7.91 -15.20
N ALA A 91 -15.80 8.98 -15.60
CA ALA A 91 -15.38 9.80 -16.74
C ALA A 91 -14.00 10.45 -16.52
N ALA A 92 -13.70 10.91 -15.31
CA ALA A 92 -12.39 11.48 -14.99
C ALA A 92 -11.24 10.45 -15.01
N VAL A 93 -11.52 9.21 -14.64
CA VAL A 93 -10.54 8.12 -14.70
C VAL A 93 -10.34 7.64 -16.14
N GLU A 94 -11.40 7.51 -16.93
CA GLU A 94 -11.33 7.13 -18.34
C GLU A 94 -10.56 8.16 -19.18
N SER A 95 -10.80 9.45 -18.97
CA SER A 95 -10.08 10.51 -19.72
C SER A 95 -8.60 10.64 -19.40
N ARG A 96 -8.13 10.05 -18.29
CA ARG A 96 -6.70 10.00 -17.93
C ARG A 96 -5.99 8.75 -18.44
N ARG A 97 -6.72 7.78 -18.98
CA ARG A 97 -6.16 6.58 -19.61
C ARG A 97 -5.92 6.83 -21.09
#